data_AF-A0A919PS01-F1
#
_entry.id   AF-A0A919PS01-F1
#
_cell.length_a   1.000
_cell.length_b   1.000
_cell.length_c   1.000
_cell.angle_alpha   90.00
_cell.angle_beta   90.00
_cell.angle_gamma   90.00
#
_symmetry.space_group_name_H-M   'P 1'
#
loop_
_entity.id
_entity.type
_entity.pdbx_description
1 polymer ?
#
loop_
_entity_poly.entity_id
_entity_poly.type
_entity_poly.pdbx_seq_one_letter_code
_entity_poly.pdbx_strand_id
1 'polypeptide(L)'
;MIRRRIRVRAVTVTLGLLAAAAISLATPGAAHAVCSAGTELTNTLVVNGTVYVTENPVNGTCNGNDYYQTNYTSAFAGWRASVHVQNNGVWEGHYGGYDTNTYYLDYTDNNSNSLITLCLNNAAETAWYCGFGSSYTYTSDFSHQYAGRNSGF
;
A
#
# COMPACT_ATOMS: atom_id res chain seq x y z
N MET A 1 -68.91 4.79 -45.38
CA MET A 1 -67.82 3.82 -45.68
C MET A 1 -66.61 4.19 -44.82
N ILE A 2 -66.21 3.41 -43.80
CA ILE A 2 -65.28 2.24 -43.88
C ILE A 2 -63.88 2.73 -44.33
N ARG A 3 -62.74 2.57 -43.65
CA ARG A 3 -62.27 1.83 -42.46
C ARG A 3 -60.87 2.39 -42.07
N ARG A 4 -60.54 2.34 -40.77
CA ARG A 4 -59.18 2.48 -40.20
C ARG A 4 -58.16 1.55 -40.89
N ARG A 5 -56.87 1.94 -40.90
CA ARG A 5 -55.74 1.06 -40.54
C ARG A 5 -54.51 1.84 -40.06
N ILE A 6 -54.27 1.68 -38.76
CA ILE A 6 -53.04 1.94 -38.01
C ILE A 6 -51.91 1.07 -38.55
N ARG A 7 -50.68 1.61 -38.67
CA ARG A 7 -49.44 0.86 -38.42
C ARG A 7 -48.37 1.76 -37.80
N VAL A 8 -48.31 1.70 -36.48
CA VAL A 8 -47.14 2.02 -35.66
C VAL A 8 -46.17 0.84 -35.77
N ARG A 9 -44.91 1.10 -36.13
CA ARG A 9 -43.73 0.21 -36.01
C ARG A 9 -42.50 1.13 -36.01
N ALA A 10 -41.47 0.97 -35.21
CA ALA A 10 -41.22 0.00 -34.15
C ALA A 10 -40.22 0.65 -33.17
N VAL A 11 -40.39 0.26 -31.92
CA VAL A 11 -39.48 0.43 -30.80
C VAL A 11 -38.11 -0.17 -31.15
N THR A 12 -37.04 0.61 -30.99
CA THR A 12 -35.71 0.10 -30.66
C THR A 12 -35.23 0.80 -29.40
N VAL A 13 -35.64 0.23 -28.27
CA VAL A 13 -34.94 0.33 -26.99
C VAL A 13 -33.86 -0.73 -27.03
N THR A 14 -32.59 -0.37 -26.88
CA THR A 14 -31.60 -1.22 -26.19
C THR A 14 -30.29 -0.48 -25.95
N LEU A 15 -29.99 -0.33 -24.66
CA LEU A 15 -28.68 -0.54 -24.03
C LEU A 15 -27.50 0.32 -24.50
N GLY A 16 -27.25 1.38 -23.73
CA GLY A 16 -25.92 1.92 -23.46
C GLY A 16 -25.79 2.23 -21.96
N LEU A 17 -26.28 1.32 -21.11
CA LEU A 17 -26.13 1.41 -19.66
C LEU A 17 -24.73 0.89 -19.29
N LEU A 18 -24.09 1.57 -18.35
CA LEU A 18 -22.92 1.12 -17.56
C LEU A 18 -21.54 1.27 -18.22
N ALA A 19 -21.10 2.51 -18.36
CA ALA A 19 -19.72 2.86 -18.01
C ALA A 19 -19.73 3.53 -16.63
N ALA A 20 -20.27 2.84 -15.63
CA ALA A 20 -19.88 3.12 -14.26
C ALA A 20 -18.44 2.62 -14.17
N ALA A 21 -17.50 3.54 -14.42
CA ALA A 21 -16.12 3.32 -14.02
C ALA A 21 -16.17 2.93 -12.55
N ALA A 22 -15.99 1.64 -12.30
CA ALA A 22 -15.68 1.14 -10.98
C ALA A 22 -14.33 1.78 -10.64
N ILE A 23 -14.40 2.97 -10.07
CA ILE A 23 -13.39 3.42 -9.13
C ILE A 23 -13.53 2.40 -8.02
N SER A 24 -12.79 1.31 -8.13
CA SER A 24 -12.42 0.50 -7.00
C SER A 24 -11.71 1.48 -6.08
N LEU A 25 -12.51 2.10 -5.19
CA LEU A 25 -12.02 2.56 -3.91
C LEU A 25 -11.36 1.31 -3.35
N ALA A 26 -10.04 1.22 -3.52
CA ALA A 26 -9.23 0.27 -2.81
C ALA A 26 -9.57 0.56 -1.36
N THR A 27 -10.49 -0.22 -0.80
CA THR A 27 -10.71 -0.26 0.64
C THR A 27 -9.32 -0.48 1.20
N PRO A 28 -8.77 0.47 1.97
CA PRO A 28 -7.44 0.30 2.55
C PRO A 28 -7.44 -1.08 3.17
N GLY A 29 -6.64 -1.99 2.59
CA GLY A 29 -6.52 -3.33 3.13
C GLY A 29 -6.10 -3.13 4.58
N ALA A 30 -6.88 -3.66 5.52
CA ALA A 30 -6.56 -3.52 6.93
C ALA A 30 -5.19 -4.16 7.16
N ALA A 31 -4.17 -3.32 7.24
CA ALA A 31 -2.84 -3.71 7.65
C ALA A 31 -2.51 -2.80 8.81
N HIS A 32 -2.07 -3.40 9.91
CA HIS A 32 -1.53 -2.76 11.09
C HIS A 32 0.00 -2.83 10.94
N ALA A 33 0.79 -2.00 11.63
CA ALA A 33 2.04 -2.49 12.13
C ALA A 33 1.58 -3.38 13.23
N VAL A 34 1.72 -4.66 12.95
CA VAL A 34 0.84 -5.62 13.56
C VAL A 34 1.43 -5.90 14.93
N CYS A 35 1.20 -4.99 15.87
CA CYS A 35 1.18 -5.34 17.27
C CYS A 35 -0.06 -6.22 17.44
N SER A 36 0.10 -7.52 17.31
CA SER A 36 -0.97 -8.48 17.61
C SER A 36 -0.81 -8.92 19.05
N ALA A 37 -1.72 -8.47 19.92
CA ALA A 37 -1.66 -8.75 21.36
C ALA A 37 -0.28 -8.40 21.99
N GLY A 38 0.31 -7.27 21.57
CA GLY A 38 1.61 -6.81 22.07
C GLY A 38 2.83 -7.52 21.46
N THR A 39 2.65 -8.30 20.39
CA THR A 39 3.75 -8.96 19.66
C THR A 39 4.00 -8.26 18.34
N GLU A 40 5.26 -7.95 18.04
CA GLU A 40 5.72 -7.44 16.76
C GLU A 40 5.55 -8.47 15.64
N LEU A 41 4.97 -8.09 14.51
CA LEU A 41 4.98 -8.92 13.30
C LEU A 41 5.79 -8.27 12.17
N THR A 42 6.42 -9.14 11.39
CA THR A 42 7.08 -8.79 10.14
C THR A 42 6.07 -8.29 9.11
N ASN A 43 6.35 -7.13 8.53
CA ASN A 43 5.66 -6.60 7.36
C ASN A 43 6.45 -6.94 6.10
N THR A 44 5.74 -7.15 4.99
CA THR A 44 6.36 -7.50 3.71
C THR A 44 5.69 -6.80 2.54
N LEU A 45 6.47 -6.46 1.52
CA LEU A 45 5.96 -6.20 0.18
C LEU A 45 6.14 -7.46 -0.66
N VAL A 46 5.04 -8.03 -1.14
CA VAL A 46 5.02 -9.26 -1.95
C VAL A 46 4.53 -8.93 -3.35
N VAL A 47 5.36 -9.20 -4.35
CA VAL A 47 5.07 -8.99 -5.77
C VAL A 47 5.06 -10.35 -6.46
N ASN A 48 3.90 -10.75 -6.99
CA ASN A 48 3.70 -12.02 -7.70
C ASN A 48 4.21 -13.25 -6.91
N GLY A 49 3.99 -13.26 -5.59
CA GLY A 49 4.39 -14.34 -4.69
C GLY A 49 5.82 -14.27 -4.16
N THR A 50 6.61 -13.29 -4.59
CA THR A 50 8.00 -13.09 -4.14
C THR A 50 8.06 -11.92 -3.15
N VAL A 51 8.77 -12.08 -2.04
CA VAL A 51 9.01 -11.01 -1.06
C VAL A 51 10.10 -10.06 -1.60
N TYR A 52 9.73 -8.80 -1.80
CA TYR A 52 10.61 -7.75 -2.34
C TYR A 52 11.24 -6.91 -1.24
N VAL A 53 10.43 -6.56 -0.23
CA VAL A 53 10.86 -5.82 0.96
C VAL A 53 10.36 -6.57 2.18
N THR A 54 11.23 -6.68 3.17
CA THR A 54 10.88 -7.16 4.50
C THR A 54 11.16 -6.06 5.50
N GLU A 55 10.22 -5.81 6.40
CA GLU A 55 10.34 -4.91 7.53
C GLU A 55 10.05 -5.71 8.81
N ASN A 56 11.01 -5.77 9.72
CA ASN A 56 10.97 -6.52 10.97
C ASN A 56 11.06 -5.54 12.14
N PRO A 57 9.94 -5.27 12.84
CA PRO A 57 9.97 -4.41 14.01
C PRO A 57 10.91 -4.97 15.08
N VAL A 58 11.58 -4.07 15.81
CA VAL A 58 12.50 -4.44 16.89
C VAL A 58 11.69 -4.80 18.12
N ASN A 59 12.14 -5.82 18.87
CA ASN A 59 11.51 -6.21 20.13
C ASN A 59 11.39 -5.02 21.09
N GLY A 60 10.19 -4.78 21.60
CA GLY A 60 9.87 -3.62 22.42
C GLY A 60 9.27 -2.46 21.63
N THR A 61 9.01 -2.64 20.33
CA THR A 61 8.21 -1.70 19.54
C THR A 61 6.76 -1.73 20.02
N CYS A 62 6.20 -2.90 20.28
CA CYS A 62 4.78 -3.03 20.64
C CYS A 62 4.52 -2.85 22.15
N ASN A 63 4.98 -1.75 22.74
CA ASN A 63 4.94 -1.53 24.20
C ASN A 63 4.11 -0.31 24.67
N GLY A 64 3.56 0.50 23.76
CA GLY A 64 2.73 1.67 24.11
C GLY A 64 3.52 2.89 24.62
N ASN A 65 4.77 3.07 24.19
CA ASN A 65 5.63 4.21 24.48
C ASN A 65 5.71 5.25 23.34
N ASP A 66 4.83 5.15 22.34
CA ASP A 66 4.76 6.02 21.16
C ASP A 66 6.02 5.96 20.26
N TYR A 67 6.83 4.90 20.39
CA TYR A 67 8.11 4.77 19.67
C TYR A 67 8.16 3.51 18.81
N TYR A 68 8.22 3.73 17.51
CA TYR A 68 8.31 2.67 16.50
C TYR A 68 9.76 2.44 16.11
N GLN A 69 10.24 1.19 16.19
CA GLN A 69 11.58 0.80 15.80
C GLN A 69 11.52 -0.39 14.87
N THR A 70 12.27 -0.37 13.77
CA THR A 70 12.22 -1.47 12.80
C THR A 70 13.50 -1.61 12.00
N ASN A 71 13.67 -2.80 11.45
CA ASN A 71 14.73 -3.11 10.50
C ASN A 71 14.11 -3.48 9.15
N TYR A 72 14.54 -2.86 8.06
CA TYR A 72 14.02 -3.16 6.74
C TYR A 72 15.12 -3.49 5.74
N THR A 73 14.79 -4.30 4.73
CA THR A 73 15.76 -4.79 3.75
C THR A 73 15.11 -5.05 2.39
N SER A 74 15.93 -4.92 1.34
CA SER A 74 15.61 -5.32 -0.03
C SER A 74 16.09 -6.74 -0.28
N ALA A 75 15.28 -7.53 -0.99
CA ALA A 75 15.70 -8.87 -1.45
C ALA A 75 16.66 -8.83 -2.66
N PHE A 76 16.87 -7.66 -3.29
CA PHE A 76 17.56 -7.54 -4.58
C PHE A 76 18.68 -6.50 -4.55
N ALA A 77 19.89 -6.92 -4.93
CA ALA A 77 21.00 -6.00 -5.15
C ALA A 77 20.70 -5.03 -6.32
N GLY A 78 21.10 -3.77 -6.18
CA GLY A 78 20.78 -2.71 -7.15
C GLY A 78 19.38 -2.11 -6.99
N TRP A 79 18.60 -2.57 -6.01
CA TRP A 79 17.32 -2.01 -5.60
C TRP A 79 17.40 -1.59 -4.14
N ARG A 80 16.80 -0.44 -3.79
CA ARG A 80 16.68 0.01 -2.40
C ARG A 80 15.30 -0.28 -1.87
N ALA A 81 15.24 -0.76 -0.64
CA ALA A 81 14.01 -0.74 0.15
C ALA A 81 13.85 0.65 0.78
N SER A 82 12.61 1.07 0.95
CA SER A 82 12.24 2.26 1.72
C SER A 82 10.95 2.03 2.49
N VAL A 83 10.87 2.64 3.66
CA VAL A 83 9.69 2.65 4.53
C VAL A 83 9.17 4.07 4.55
N HIS A 84 7.91 4.26 4.20
CA HIS A 84 7.27 5.57 4.19
C HIS A 84 6.23 5.60 5.28
N VAL A 85 6.36 6.52 6.23
CA VAL A 85 5.49 6.64 7.39
C VAL A 85 4.64 7.89 7.24
N GLN A 86 3.32 7.75 7.33
CA GLN A 86 2.41 8.88 7.48
C GLN A 86 2.17 9.14 8.95
N ASN A 87 2.44 10.35 9.42
CA ASN A 87 1.91 10.81 10.69
C ASN A 87 1.23 12.16 10.54
N ASN A 88 0.04 12.30 11.12
CA ASN A 88 -0.77 13.51 11.07
C ASN A 88 -1.01 14.01 9.63
N GLY A 89 -1.16 13.07 8.69
CA GLY A 89 -1.36 13.36 7.27
C GLY A 89 -0.10 13.73 6.49
N VAL A 90 1.07 13.80 7.13
CA VAL A 90 2.36 14.08 6.49
C VAL A 90 3.10 12.77 6.29
N TRP A 91 3.58 12.52 5.07
CA TRP A 91 4.41 11.37 4.73
C TRP A 91 5.89 11.71 4.86
N GLU A 92 6.63 10.83 5.50
CA GLU A 92 8.09 10.84 5.63
C GLU A 92 8.66 9.55 5.04
N GLY A 93 9.70 9.67 4.20
CA GLY A 93 10.34 8.52 3.56
C GLY A 93 11.70 8.22 4.16
N HIS A 94 11.91 6.96 4.54
CA HIS A 94 13.17 6.45 5.08
C HIS A 94 13.77 5.46 4.09
N TYR A 95 14.97 5.73 3.62
CA TYR A 95 15.58 5.04 2.49
C TYR A 95 16.79 4.23 2.92
N GLY A 96 16.83 2.97 2.48
CA GLY A 96 18.04 2.16 2.53
C GLY A 96 18.98 2.44 1.36
N GLY A 97 20.04 1.64 1.26
CA GLY A 97 20.95 1.63 0.12
C GLY A 97 20.46 0.72 -1.00
N TYR A 98 21.08 0.86 -2.17
CA TYR A 98 20.83 0.03 -3.35
C TYR A 98 21.52 -1.33 -3.27
N ASP A 99 21.33 -2.01 -2.15
CA ASP A 99 21.97 -3.27 -1.80
C ASP A 99 21.00 -4.17 -1.02
N THR A 100 21.53 -5.21 -0.39
CA THR A 100 20.74 -6.19 0.40
C THR A 100 21.03 -6.08 1.91
N ASN A 101 21.61 -4.96 2.34
CA ASN A 101 21.86 -4.72 3.75
C ASN A 101 20.55 -4.48 4.50
N THR A 102 20.62 -4.62 5.82
CA THR A 102 19.54 -4.25 6.73
C THR A 102 19.73 -2.82 7.19
N TYR A 103 18.66 -2.04 7.12
CA TYR A 103 18.63 -0.65 7.56
C TYR A 103 17.72 -0.52 8.75
N TYR A 104 18.16 0.25 9.73
CA TYR A 104 17.40 0.53 10.94
C TYR A 104 16.64 1.86 10.78
N LEU A 105 15.40 1.87 11.26
CA LEU A 105 14.53 3.03 11.35
C LEU A 105 14.02 3.13 12.79
N ASP A 106 14.03 4.34 13.31
CA ASP A 106 13.22 4.70 14.46
C ASP A 106 12.36 5.93 14.19
N TYR A 107 11.24 6.00 14.88
CA TYR A 107 10.24 7.02 14.66
C TYR A 107 9.36 7.20 15.91
N THR A 108 9.08 8.43 16.30
CA THR A 108 8.11 8.72 17.36
C THR A 108 6.75 9.06 16.75
N ASP A 109 5.73 8.26 17.06
CA ASP A 109 4.36 8.47 16.58
C ASP A 109 3.46 9.04 17.68
N ASN A 110 3.13 10.31 17.56
CA ASN A 110 2.30 11.01 18.55
C ASN A 110 0.78 10.86 18.29
N ASN A 111 0.34 9.97 17.39
CA ASN A 111 -1.05 9.88 16.91
C ASN A 111 -1.66 8.46 16.98
N SER A 112 -0.87 7.43 17.35
CA SER A 112 -1.33 6.03 17.47
C SER A 112 -2.04 5.44 16.22
N ASN A 113 -1.92 6.11 15.07
CA ASN A 113 -2.69 5.85 13.85
C ASN A 113 -1.87 6.13 12.59
N SER A 114 -0.55 6.12 12.67
CA SER A 114 0.31 6.31 11.49
C SER A 114 0.02 5.26 10.41
N LEU A 115 0.38 5.56 9.16
CA LEU A 115 0.33 4.59 8.06
C LEU A 115 1.75 4.27 7.60
N ILE A 116 1.99 3.07 7.10
CA ILE A 116 3.27 2.60 6.56
C ILE A 116 3.03 2.09 5.14
N THR A 117 3.86 2.56 4.21
CA THR A 117 4.00 1.99 2.86
C THR A 117 5.42 1.45 2.71
N LEU A 118 5.55 0.21 2.23
CA LEU A 118 6.85 -0.35 1.85
C LEU A 118 7.06 -0.12 0.36
N CYS A 119 8.23 0.40 -0.01
CA CYS A 119 8.59 0.65 -1.39
C CYS A 119 9.93 0.00 -1.76
N LEU A 120 10.03 -0.47 -2.99
CA LEU A 120 11.27 -0.92 -3.61
C LEU A 120 11.47 -0.14 -4.91
N ASN A 121 12.65 0.45 -5.11
CA ASN A 121 12.99 1.08 -6.38
C ASN A 121 14.43 0.82 -6.82
N ASN A 122 14.66 0.88 -8.13
CA ASN A 122 15.99 0.69 -8.72
C ASN A 122 16.84 1.97 -8.61
N ALA A 123 18.16 1.84 -8.80
CA ALA A 123 19.12 2.95 -8.75
C ALA A 123 18.83 4.09 -9.75
N ALA A 124 18.16 3.79 -10.86
CA ALA A 124 17.74 4.78 -11.83
C ALA A 124 16.43 5.51 -11.45
N GLU A 125 15.77 5.08 -10.37
CA GLU A 125 14.48 5.59 -9.89
C GLU A 125 13.35 5.58 -10.94
N THR A 126 13.46 4.70 -11.94
CA THR A 126 12.49 4.58 -13.04
C THR A 126 11.43 3.52 -12.78
N ALA A 127 11.62 2.68 -11.77
CA ALA A 127 10.72 1.58 -11.43
C ALA A 127 10.51 1.54 -9.92
N TRP A 128 9.26 1.71 -9.51
CA TRP A 128 8.82 1.68 -8.12
C TRP A 128 7.77 0.61 -7.92
N TYR A 129 8.00 -0.26 -6.94
CA TYR A 129 6.99 -1.15 -6.38
C TYR A 129 6.65 -0.61 -5.00
N CYS A 130 5.42 -0.18 -4.77
CA CYS A 130 4.99 0.34 -3.48
C CYS A 130 3.72 -0.35 -3.01
N GLY A 131 3.66 -0.71 -1.74
CA GLY A 131 2.46 -1.26 -1.15
C GLY A 131 2.65 -1.92 0.21
N PHE A 132 1.76 -2.84 0.51
CA PHE A 132 1.74 -3.58 1.77
C PHE A 132 1.15 -4.98 1.58
N GLY A 133 1.80 -5.99 2.15
CA GLY A 133 1.46 -7.39 1.91
C GLY A 133 1.53 -7.71 0.43
N SER A 134 0.49 -8.31 -0.13
CA SER A 134 0.38 -8.61 -1.57
C SER A 134 -0.31 -7.51 -2.39
N SER A 135 -0.70 -6.40 -1.76
CA SER A 135 -1.33 -5.26 -2.45
C SER A 135 -0.25 -4.25 -2.83
N TYR A 136 -0.05 -4.01 -4.12
CA TYR A 136 1.02 -3.13 -4.59
C TYR A 136 0.64 -2.37 -5.87
N THR A 137 1.35 -1.26 -6.12
CA THR A 137 1.40 -0.55 -7.39
C THR A 137 2.78 -0.71 -8.03
N TYR A 138 2.82 -0.72 -9.37
CA TYR A 138 4.05 -0.61 -10.15
C TYR A 138 4.00 0.63 -11.03
N THR A 139 4.88 1.59 -10.76
CA THR A 139 4.84 2.94 -11.34
C THR A 139 6.24 3.49 -11.59
N SER A 140 6.34 4.60 -12.32
CA SER A 140 7.60 5.33 -12.52
C SER A 140 7.95 6.29 -11.38
N ASP A 141 7.08 6.40 -10.39
CA ASP A 141 7.22 7.26 -9.21
C ASP A 141 6.65 6.53 -7.98
N PHE A 142 6.92 7.02 -6.79
CA PHE A 142 6.40 6.43 -5.55
C PHE A 142 4.87 6.59 -5.44
N SER A 143 4.23 5.73 -4.66
CA SER A 143 2.77 5.73 -4.43
C SER A 143 2.43 5.21 -3.04
N HIS A 144 1.46 5.84 -2.38
CA HIS A 144 0.92 5.42 -1.07
C HIS A 144 -0.48 4.81 -1.18
N GLN A 145 -0.88 4.36 -2.38
CA GLN A 145 -2.22 3.82 -2.61
C GLN A 145 -2.53 2.63 -1.69
N TYR A 146 -1.52 1.81 -1.38
CA TYR A 146 -1.64 0.69 -0.45
C TYR A 146 -0.70 0.92 0.73
N ALA A 147 -1.28 1.07 1.91
CA ALA A 147 -0.56 1.25 3.16
C ALA A 147 -1.19 0.39 4.26
N GLY A 148 -0.38 -0.02 5.22
CA GLY A 148 -0.86 -0.50 6.50
C GLY A 148 -0.97 0.65 7.48
N ARG A 149 -2.05 0.77 8.24
CA ARG A 149 -2.04 1.39 9.57
C ARG A 149 -0.87 0.87 10.39
N ASN A 150 -0.36 1.63 11.32
CA ASN A 150 0.70 1.35 12.29
C ASN A 150 0.01 1.67 13.63
N SER A 151 -0.16 0.67 14.50
CA SER A 151 -0.83 0.88 15.80
C SER A 151 -0.24 -0.02 16.90
N GLY A 152 -0.22 0.47 18.15
CA GLY A 152 0.10 -0.35 19.32
C GLY A 152 1.56 -0.29 19.81
N PHE A 153 2.31 0.70 19.34
CA PHE A 153 3.60 1.14 19.90
C PHE A 153 3.40 2.37 20.76
#